data_AF-A0A7Z9L7J7-F1
#
_entry.id   AF-A0A7Z9L7J7-F1
#
_cell.length_a   1.000
_cell.length_b   1.000
_cell.length_c   1.000
_cell.angle_alpha   90.00
_cell.angle_beta   90.00
_cell.angle_gamma   90.00
#
_symmetry.space_group_name_H-M   'P 1'
#
loop_
_entity.id
_entity.type
_entity.pdbx_description
1 polymer ?
#
loop_
_entity_poly.entity_id
_entity_poly.type
_entity_poly.pdbx_seq_one_letter_code
_entity_poly.pdbx_strand_id
1 'polypeptide(L)'
;MTEQPAIPEQNSPAKAVIGRALLISAAVIIALLMSLSVKYVVNDDPSFAMIVSGSDGFQASADVPFISRLLSQLLVALYGLAPAVPWYGITLYLSAWLGLGILLSVPLAGKWSRTTTLVLVAGWAPYLLFGLYNISMTNVTLWLQLGVFLHLLLWLRSDRCFRLCSGWLVAGLVVGYLWRWEMFLVFSVFAAPLLLFVTRKDVRKCVPILVGLCVLVTVDRSWEFVATGEPQYRQYESFNRVRGRFHDRAEGQQHAGTPKALRQVGWSENDYRAYHELWMLYDEQAVTETGLHEFLVANGSEGPGLGLSGIVERVKNIVQGNKMVLPPFVFVVLALLLLHGLDWWQADNSERWRIVVALCVVALGTCAICYARFVSRVSFPLFVYGMGVLVVIGRRQRNQESDVRRVRSVHVIAGIFALTGIGLAATWARVDLSALRSEGNQRMLIQNSLESFLKETASEKPVLIQLDPGVAIMHVGCGPFQERLTEQSVRIVPSGWNMRSPRYRAALSQLQVTSGQELLARAASDLSVYFVLYARPWDDVPRVKRIWETYYQEHFGGVAKGGYRLESVRRFESAGYQLLFFQMNSLGN
;
A
#
# COMPACT_ATOMS: atom_id res chain seq x y z
N MET A 1 50.53 -1.95 38.24
CA MET A 1 49.91 -1.66 36.93
C MET A 1 50.24 -2.81 36.02
N THR A 2 49.31 -3.75 35.90
CA THR A 2 49.43 -4.92 35.03
C THR A 2 48.39 -4.71 33.94
N GLU A 3 48.84 -4.35 32.74
CA GLU A 3 47.98 -4.25 31.55
C GLU A 3 47.39 -5.64 31.28
N GLN A 4 46.07 -5.75 31.41
CA GLN A 4 45.35 -6.89 30.85
C GLN A 4 45.43 -6.79 29.32
N PRO A 5 45.83 -7.86 28.61
CA PRO A 5 45.86 -7.84 27.17
C PRO A 5 44.43 -7.69 26.64
N ALA A 6 44.24 -6.75 25.71
CA ALA A 6 43.01 -6.56 25.00
C ALA A 6 42.58 -7.89 24.36
N ILE A 7 41.45 -8.44 24.84
CA ILE A 7 40.81 -9.59 24.22
C ILE A 7 40.50 -9.20 22.78
N PRO A 8 40.99 -9.93 21.77
CA PRO A 8 40.72 -9.61 20.39
C PRO A 8 39.21 -9.65 20.16
N GLU A 9 38.67 -8.56 19.61
CA GLU A 9 37.28 -8.44 19.20
C GLU A 9 36.99 -9.55 18.18
N GLN A 10 36.53 -10.70 18.66
CA GLN A 10 36.10 -11.82 17.82
C GLN A 10 35.01 -11.28 16.87
N ASN A 11 35.33 -11.24 15.58
CA ASN A 11 34.42 -10.89 14.49
C ASN A 11 33.03 -11.49 14.75
N SER A 12 32.08 -10.66 15.19
CA SER A 12 30.91 -11.20 15.87
C SER A 12 30.02 -11.99 14.89
N PRO A 13 29.49 -13.15 15.31
CA PRO A 13 28.58 -13.95 14.50
C PRO A 13 27.30 -13.21 14.08
N ALA A 14 26.94 -12.08 14.73
CA ALA A 14 25.72 -11.33 14.45
C ALA A 14 25.76 -10.51 13.15
N LYS A 15 26.89 -9.82 12.84
CA LYS A 15 27.06 -9.10 11.55
C LYS A 15 26.93 -10.04 10.36
N ALA A 16 27.54 -11.22 10.50
CA ALA A 16 27.48 -12.25 9.49
C ALA A 16 26.05 -12.75 9.25
N VAL A 17 25.12 -12.65 10.22
CA VAL A 17 23.73 -13.10 10.02
C VAL A 17 22.92 -12.09 9.19
N ILE A 18 22.89 -10.81 9.57
CA ILE A 18 22.14 -9.81 8.78
C ILE A 18 22.74 -9.66 7.38
N GLY A 19 24.08 -9.64 7.26
CA GLY A 19 24.74 -9.63 5.95
C GLY A 19 24.32 -10.81 5.07
N ARG A 20 24.31 -12.04 5.62
CA ARG A 20 23.80 -13.23 4.91
C ARG A 20 22.32 -13.11 4.55
N ALA A 21 21.50 -12.58 5.45
CA ALA A 21 20.07 -12.38 5.22
C ALA A 21 19.81 -11.38 4.09
N LEU A 22 20.56 -10.28 4.04
CA LEU A 22 20.53 -9.29 2.96
C LEU A 22 20.98 -9.89 1.62
N LEU A 23 22.02 -10.73 1.61
CA LEU A 23 22.45 -11.43 0.39
C LEU A 23 21.37 -12.40 -0.12
N ILE A 24 20.77 -13.19 0.77
CA ILE A 24 19.65 -14.08 0.41
C ILE A 24 18.46 -13.26 -0.11
N SER A 25 18.15 -12.14 0.56
CA SER A 25 17.09 -11.24 0.13
C SER A 25 17.36 -10.66 -1.27
N ALA A 26 18.60 -10.30 -1.59
CA ALA A 26 18.99 -9.82 -2.92
C ALA A 26 18.85 -10.92 -3.97
N ALA A 27 19.21 -12.16 -3.65
CA ALA A 27 19.04 -13.29 -4.55
C ALA A 27 17.56 -13.58 -4.83
N VAL A 28 16.70 -13.55 -3.81
CA VAL A 28 15.23 -13.75 -3.95
C VAL A 28 14.61 -12.63 -4.78
N ILE A 29 14.86 -11.38 -4.36
CA ILE A 29 15.10 -10.21 -5.22
C ILE A 29 15.10 -10.45 -6.74
N ILE A 30 16.33 -10.64 -7.20
CA ILE A 30 16.76 -10.81 -8.57
C ILE A 30 16.03 -12.01 -9.21
N ALA A 31 15.95 -13.16 -8.52
CA ALA A 31 15.27 -14.33 -9.06
C ALA A 31 13.79 -14.05 -9.36
N LEU A 32 13.11 -13.29 -8.50
CA LEU A 32 11.72 -12.90 -8.72
C LEU A 32 11.61 -11.94 -9.91
N LEU A 33 12.47 -10.92 -9.98
CA LEU A 33 12.47 -9.97 -11.11
C LEU A 33 12.78 -10.64 -12.45
N MET A 34 13.59 -11.70 -12.45
CA MET A 34 13.92 -12.48 -13.65
C MET A 34 12.81 -13.45 -14.05
N SER A 35 11.95 -13.88 -13.12
CA SER A 35 10.96 -14.94 -13.36
C SER A 35 9.52 -14.45 -13.47
N LEU A 36 9.19 -13.32 -12.84
CA LEU A 36 7.82 -12.82 -12.72
C LEU A 36 7.70 -11.37 -13.18
N SER A 37 6.55 -11.05 -13.80
CA SER A 37 6.16 -9.66 -14.02
C SER A 37 5.70 -9.07 -12.69
N VAL A 38 6.31 -7.95 -12.31
CA VAL A 38 6.01 -7.25 -11.05
C VAL A 38 5.05 -6.08 -11.25
N LYS A 39 4.30 -5.73 -10.21
CA LYS A 39 3.27 -4.68 -10.23
C LYS A 39 3.16 -3.91 -8.94
N TYR A 40 2.62 -2.70 -9.05
CA TYR A 40 2.12 -1.96 -7.91
C TYR A 40 0.77 -2.53 -7.47
N VAL A 41 0.54 -2.66 -6.17
CA VAL A 41 -0.75 -3.15 -5.62
C VAL A 41 -1.82 -2.08 -5.63
N VAL A 42 -1.41 -0.83 -5.46
CA VAL A 42 -2.32 0.28 -5.19
C VAL A 42 -2.12 1.35 -6.22
N ASN A 43 -3.22 2.02 -6.50
CA ASN A 43 -3.31 3.10 -7.45
C ASN A 43 -2.46 4.33 -7.09
N ASP A 44 -2.21 4.51 -5.79
CA ASP A 44 -1.41 5.61 -5.27
C ASP A 44 0.04 5.52 -5.77
N ASP A 45 0.65 4.33 -5.77
CA ASP A 45 2.09 4.17 -6.08
C ASP A 45 2.44 4.60 -7.52
N PRO A 46 1.74 4.17 -8.59
CA PRO A 46 1.96 4.71 -9.94
C PRO A 46 1.68 6.21 -10.03
N SER A 47 0.61 6.69 -9.39
CA SER A 47 0.27 8.11 -9.40
C SER A 47 1.40 8.94 -8.79
N PHE A 48 2.00 8.46 -7.70
CA PHE A 48 3.13 9.11 -7.05
C PHE A 48 4.37 9.13 -7.93
N ALA A 49 4.69 8.00 -8.57
CA ALA A 49 5.79 7.92 -9.52
C ALA A 49 5.63 8.96 -10.64
N MET A 50 4.43 9.07 -11.23
CA MET A 50 4.13 10.06 -12.27
C MET A 50 4.26 11.50 -11.78
N ILE A 51 3.83 11.78 -10.55
CA ILE A 51 3.90 13.13 -9.96
C ILE A 51 5.35 13.57 -9.74
N VAL A 52 6.19 12.70 -9.17
CA VAL A 52 7.59 13.03 -8.88
C VAL A 52 8.48 13.00 -10.11
N SER A 53 8.12 12.23 -11.15
CA SER A 53 8.84 12.20 -12.43
C SER A 53 8.35 13.27 -13.41
N GLY A 54 7.11 13.74 -13.26
CA GLY A 54 6.43 14.58 -14.26
C GLY A 54 6.04 13.81 -15.53
N SER A 55 5.93 12.48 -15.45
CA SER A 55 5.56 11.68 -16.62
C SER A 55 4.11 11.90 -17.05
N ASP A 56 3.24 12.42 -16.18
CA ASP A 56 1.85 12.78 -16.53
C ASP A 56 1.70 13.99 -17.48
N GLY A 57 2.83 14.54 -17.97
CA GLY A 57 2.87 15.69 -18.87
C GLY A 57 2.86 17.04 -18.18
N PHE A 58 2.83 17.06 -16.85
CA PHE A 58 2.96 18.25 -16.02
C PHE A 58 4.32 18.31 -15.34
N GLN A 59 4.67 19.47 -14.79
CA GLN A 59 5.93 19.65 -14.07
C GLN A 59 6.02 18.68 -12.88
N ALA A 60 7.19 18.07 -12.69
CA ALA A 60 7.48 17.23 -11.53
C ALA A 60 7.23 18.01 -10.22
N SER A 61 6.63 17.35 -9.23
CA SER A 61 6.37 17.95 -7.91
C SER A 61 6.68 16.97 -6.78
N ALA A 62 7.16 17.52 -5.67
CA ALA A 62 7.34 16.80 -4.41
C ALA A 62 6.09 16.82 -3.51
N ASP A 63 5.00 17.48 -3.95
CA ASP A 63 3.72 17.59 -3.24
C ASP A 63 2.91 16.30 -3.39
N VAL A 64 3.37 15.25 -2.72
CA VAL A 64 2.74 13.93 -2.72
C VAL A 64 2.32 13.57 -1.30
N PRO A 65 1.05 13.20 -1.04
CA PRO A 65 0.59 12.84 0.29
C PRO A 65 1.20 11.50 0.76
N PHE A 66 1.13 11.25 2.06
CA PHE A 66 1.56 10.02 2.75
C PHE A 66 3.08 9.74 2.78
N ILE A 67 3.82 10.11 1.73
CA ILE A 67 5.29 10.01 1.67
C ILE A 67 5.90 11.22 2.38
N SER A 68 7.06 11.04 3.03
CA SER A 68 7.83 12.15 3.58
C SER A 68 8.30 13.14 2.52
N ARG A 69 8.33 14.43 2.87
CA ARG A 69 8.86 15.49 2.01
C ARG A 69 10.30 15.24 1.59
N LEU A 70 11.12 14.75 2.53
CA LEU A 70 12.51 14.41 2.25
C LEU A 70 12.64 13.38 1.12
N LEU A 71 11.84 12.30 1.16
CA LEU A 71 11.88 11.28 0.12
C LEU A 71 11.29 11.78 -1.21
N SER A 72 10.20 12.54 -1.18
CA SER A 72 9.61 13.07 -2.43
C SER A 72 10.56 14.07 -3.13
N GLN A 73 11.22 14.95 -2.38
CA GLN A 73 12.24 15.85 -2.92
C GLN A 73 13.45 15.11 -3.48
N LEU A 74 13.93 14.07 -2.77
CA LEU A 74 15.01 13.22 -3.28
C LEU A 74 14.61 12.56 -4.60
N LEU A 75 13.40 12.01 -4.71
CA LEU A 75 12.92 11.39 -5.94
C LEU A 75 12.82 12.39 -7.09
N VAL A 76 12.27 13.59 -6.85
CA VAL A 76 12.24 14.67 -7.86
C VAL A 76 13.65 15.02 -8.34
N ALA A 77 14.61 15.15 -7.41
CA ALA A 77 16.00 15.43 -7.77
C ALA A 77 16.63 14.29 -8.60
N LEU A 78 16.39 13.03 -8.24
CA LEU A 78 16.87 11.88 -8.99
C LEU A 78 16.26 11.82 -10.40
N TYR A 79 14.96 12.06 -10.54
CA TYR A 79 14.29 12.15 -11.83
C TYR A 79 14.80 13.33 -12.66
N GLY A 80 15.15 14.46 -12.03
CA GLY A 80 15.81 15.58 -12.71
C GLY A 80 17.20 15.23 -13.27
N LEU A 81 17.95 14.35 -12.57
CA LEU A 81 19.28 13.90 -13.01
C LEU A 81 19.21 12.82 -14.10
N ALA A 82 18.26 11.90 -14.01
CA ALA A 82 18.09 10.83 -14.97
C ALA A 82 16.59 10.49 -15.14
N PRO A 83 15.86 11.20 -16.03
CA PRO A 83 14.41 11.05 -16.18
C PRO A 83 13.96 9.67 -16.67
N ALA A 84 14.84 8.94 -17.38
CA ALA A 84 14.54 7.62 -17.94
C ALA A 84 14.66 6.48 -16.91
N VAL A 85 15.26 6.74 -15.74
CA VAL A 85 15.48 5.73 -14.71
C VAL A 85 14.26 5.68 -13.79
N PRO A 86 13.65 4.50 -13.54
CA PRO A 86 12.46 4.37 -12.70
C PRO A 86 12.80 4.43 -11.21
N TRP A 87 13.24 5.61 -10.75
CA TRP A 87 13.77 5.82 -9.39
C TRP A 87 12.78 5.45 -8.29
N TYR A 88 11.48 5.71 -8.49
CA TYR A 88 10.46 5.36 -7.50
C TYR A 88 10.45 3.84 -7.23
N GLY A 89 10.32 3.04 -8.29
CA GLY A 89 10.26 1.59 -8.17
C GLY A 89 11.59 0.98 -7.74
N ILE A 90 12.73 1.48 -8.22
CA ILE A 90 14.06 1.06 -7.75
C ILE A 90 14.19 1.30 -6.24
N THR A 91 13.87 2.50 -5.76
CA THR A 91 13.96 2.85 -4.34
C THR A 91 13.01 1.99 -3.50
N LEU A 92 11.83 1.68 -4.02
CA LEU A 92 10.85 0.84 -3.35
C LEU A 92 11.35 -0.61 -3.22
N TYR A 93 11.98 -1.17 -4.25
CA TYR A 93 12.58 -2.52 -4.19
C TYR A 93 13.86 -2.58 -3.36
N LEU A 94 14.69 -1.54 -3.35
CA LEU A 94 15.82 -1.44 -2.41
C LEU A 94 15.32 -1.42 -0.96
N SER A 95 14.20 -0.75 -0.71
CA SER A 95 13.55 -0.73 0.60
C SER A 95 12.95 -2.10 0.94
N ALA A 96 12.32 -2.78 -0.02
CA ALA A 96 11.83 -4.16 0.15
C ALA A 96 12.96 -5.15 0.42
N TRP A 97 14.11 -5.00 -0.27
CA TRP A 97 15.32 -5.78 -0.03
C TRP A 97 15.81 -5.64 1.41
N LEU A 98 15.88 -4.40 1.93
CA LEU A 98 16.26 -4.15 3.30
C LEU A 98 15.26 -4.78 4.28
N GLY A 99 13.96 -4.57 4.08
CA GLY A 99 12.91 -5.11 4.95
C GLY A 99 12.89 -6.64 4.98
N LEU A 100 12.99 -7.27 3.81
CA LEU A 100 13.06 -8.72 3.68
C LEU A 100 14.34 -9.28 4.31
N GLY A 101 15.49 -8.64 4.10
CA GLY A 101 16.74 -9.03 4.76
C GLY A 101 16.66 -8.95 6.29
N ILE A 102 16.05 -7.90 6.84
CA ILE A 102 15.82 -7.78 8.28
C ILE A 102 14.89 -8.91 8.77
N LEU A 103 13.79 -9.20 8.07
CA LEU A 103 12.89 -10.30 8.42
C LEU A 103 13.60 -11.66 8.38
N LEU A 104 14.30 -11.98 7.28
CA LEU A 104 15.02 -13.25 7.10
C LEU A 104 16.15 -13.44 8.13
N SER A 105 16.66 -12.36 8.71
CA SER A 105 17.67 -12.47 9.77
C SER A 105 17.13 -13.13 11.04
N VAL A 106 15.80 -13.13 11.28
CA VAL A 106 15.16 -13.73 12.47
C VAL A 106 15.29 -15.27 12.49
N PRO A 107 14.84 -16.02 11.46
CA PRO A 107 15.06 -17.46 11.41
C PRO A 107 16.55 -17.84 11.39
N LEU A 108 17.39 -17.03 10.72
CA LEU A 108 18.83 -17.29 10.63
C LEU A 108 19.56 -17.04 11.97
N ALA A 109 19.15 -16.04 12.74
CA ALA A 109 19.79 -15.71 14.01
C ALA A 109 19.30 -16.59 15.16
N GLY A 110 18.05 -17.05 15.13
CA GLY A 110 17.37 -17.59 16.31
C GLY A 110 17.76 -18.99 16.76
N LYS A 111 18.62 -19.73 16.03
CA LYS A 111 19.07 -21.10 16.36
C LYS A 111 17.88 -22.04 16.69
N TRP A 112 16.85 -22.02 15.85
CA TRP A 112 15.64 -22.83 16.03
C TRP A 112 15.84 -24.29 15.63
N SER A 113 14.89 -25.15 15.99
CA SER A 113 14.81 -26.50 15.43
C SER A 113 14.63 -26.43 13.90
N ARG A 114 15.12 -27.44 13.17
CA ARG A 114 14.92 -27.50 11.70
C ARG A 114 13.43 -27.44 11.33
N THR A 115 12.57 -28.10 12.11
CA THR A 115 11.12 -28.09 11.92
C THR A 115 10.55 -26.69 12.11
N THR A 116 10.85 -26.00 13.21
CA THR A 116 10.39 -24.62 13.46
C THR A 116 10.83 -23.68 12.35
N THR A 117 12.10 -23.75 11.93
CA THR A 117 12.61 -22.92 10.82
C THR A 117 11.85 -23.21 9.54
N LEU A 118 11.61 -24.48 9.20
CA LEU A 118 10.89 -24.86 7.99
C LEU A 118 9.43 -24.38 8.03
N VAL A 119 8.72 -24.58 9.15
CA VAL A 119 7.34 -24.09 9.32
C VAL A 119 7.27 -22.57 9.19
N LEU A 120 8.20 -21.85 9.83
CA LEU A 120 8.24 -20.39 9.80
C LEU A 120 8.55 -19.87 8.39
N VAL A 121 9.61 -20.36 7.76
CA VAL A 121 10.01 -19.92 6.40
C VAL A 121 8.94 -20.27 5.39
N ALA A 122 8.37 -21.47 5.46
CA ALA A 122 7.33 -21.90 4.53
C ALA A 122 5.99 -21.17 4.76
N GLY A 123 5.71 -20.77 6.00
CA GLY A 123 4.59 -19.89 6.31
C GLY A 123 4.80 -18.46 5.86
N TRP A 124 6.02 -17.93 5.93
CA TRP A 124 6.34 -16.57 5.50
C TRP A 124 6.44 -16.43 3.98
N ALA A 125 7.02 -17.41 3.29
CA ALA A 125 7.37 -17.32 1.88
C ALA A 125 6.20 -16.88 0.97
N PRO A 126 4.97 -17.41 1.10
CA PRO A 126 3.84 -16.98 0.26
C PRO A 126 3.50 -15.50 0.41
N TYR A 127 3.48 -14.99 1.65
CA TYR A 127 3.15 -13.59 1.94
C TYR A 127 4.26 -12.63 1.49
N LEU A 128 5.51 -13.04 1.68
CA LEU A 128 6.68 -12.28 1.25
C LEU A 128 6.79 -12.26 -0.27
N LEU A 129 6.66 -13.41 -0.94
CA LEU A 129 6.67 -13.47 -2.39
C LEU A 129 5.52 -12.66 -2.98
N PHE A 130 4.31 -12.77 -2.42
CA PHE A 130 3.20 -11.92 -2.81
C PHE A 130 3.57 -10.45 -2.70
N GLY A 131 3.96 -9.96 -1.53
CA GLY A 131 4.29 -8.55 -1.37
C GLY A 131 5.45 -8.07 -2.24
N LEU A 132 6.30 -8.97 -2.74
CA LEU A 132 7.41 -8.63 -3.64
C LEU A 132 6.97 -8.47 -5.08
N TYR A 133 6.08 -9.31 -5.63
CA TYR A 133 5.58 -9.08 -6.99
C TYR A 133 4.38 -8.13 -7.02
N ASN A 134 3.69 -7.98 -5.90
CA ASN A 134 2.65 -7.01 -5.61
C ASN A 134 3.22 -5.98 -4.62
N ILE A 135 4.05 -5.06 -5.10
CA ILE A 135 4.77 -4.11 -4.24
C ILE A 135 3.94 -2.85 -3.97
N SER A 136 4.09 -2.25 -2.77
CA SER A 136 3.50 -0.96 -2.43
C SER A 136 4.33 -0.26 -1.37
N MET A 137 4.26 1.07 -1.27
CA MET A 137 4.90 1.77 -0.13
C MET A 137 4.42 1.25 1.23
N THR A 138 3.17 0.77 1.34
CA THR A 138 2.61 0.24 2.59
C THR A 138 3.26 -1.06 3.02
N ASN A 139 3.32 -2.06 2.14
CA ASN A 139 3.84 -3.37 2.54
C ASN A 139 5.34 -3.29 2.87
N VAL A 140 6.09 -2.48 2.12
CA VAL A 140 7.50 -2.19 2.37
C VAL A 140 7.70 -1.50 3.72
N THR A 141 6.93 -0.44 4.00
CA THR A 141 6.98 0.28 5.29
C THR A 141 6.76 -0.69 6.46
N LEU A 142 5.74 -1.55 6.36
CA LEU A 142 5.40 -2.49 7.42
C LEU A 142 6.42 -3.62 7.54
N TRP A 143 7.00 -4.13 6.46
CA TRP A 143 8.08 -5.13 6.54
C TRP A 143 9.33 -4.58 7.20
N LEU A 144 9.72 -3.35 6.85
CA LEU A 144 10.84 -2.66 7.48
C LEU A 144 10.59 -2.50 8.98
N GLN A 145 9.46 -1.91 9.35
CA GLN A 145 9.15 -1.59 10.74
C GLN A 145 8.93 -2.86 11.59
N LEU A 146 8.01 -3.73 11.18
CA LEU A 146 7.68 -4.95 11.92
C LEU A 146 8.84 -5.94 11.91
N GLY A 147 9.64 -5.96 10.83
CA GLY A 147 10.88 -6.73 10.77
C GLY A 147 11.89 -6.25 11.80
N VAL A 148 12.08 -4.93 11.93
CA VAL A 148 12.94 -4.35 12.98
C VAL A 148 12.41 -4.72 14.37
N PHE A 149 11.12 -4.57 14.64
CA PHE A 149 10.54 -4.94 15.94
C PHE A 149 10.74 -6.41 16.24
N LEU A 150 10.51 -7.29 15.26
CA LEU A 150 10.71 -8.72 15.45
C LEU A 150 12.18 -9.08 15.70
N HIS A 151 13.11 -8.45 14.99
CA HIS A 151 14.54 -8.66 15.20
C HIS A 151 14.99 -8.14 16.57
N LEU A 152 14.51 -6.96 16.99
CA LEU A 152 14.78 -6.42 18.31
C LEU A 152 14.21 -7.31 19.41
N LEU A 153 13.02 -7.88 19.22
CA LEU A 153 12.42 -8.83 20.16
C LEU A 153 13.29 -10.09 20.28
N LEU A 154 13.77 -10.62 19.15
CA LEU A 154 14.70 -11.74 19.15
C LEU A 154 16.01 -11.38 19.87
N TRP A 155 16.52 -10.17 19.64
CA TRP A 155 17.71 -9.69 20.31
C TRP A 155 17.51 -9.63 21.83
N LEU A 156 16.43 -9.01 22.32
CA LEU A 156 16.11 -8.93 23.76
C LEU A 156 15.92 -10.32 24.41
N ARG A 157 15.47 -11.30 23.62
CA ARG A 157 15.33 -12.71 24.04
C ARG A 157 16.61 -13.53 23.89
N SER A 158 17.71 -12.92 23.42
CA SER A 158 18.99 -13.59 23.21
C SER A 158 20.09 -12.86 23.96
N ASP A 159 21.00 -13.57 24.64
CA ASP A 159 22.14 -12.94 25.34
C ASP A 159 23.23 -12.38 24.38
N ARG A 160 22.82 -11.87 23.19
CA ARG A 160 23.72 -11.39 22.13
C ARG A 160 23.96 -9.89 22.21
N CYS A 161 25.11 -9.47 21.69
CA CYS A 161 25.53 -8.06 21.70
C CYS A 161 24.79 -7.22 20.64
N PHE A 162 24.14 -6.14 21.08
CA PHE A 162 23.32 -5.19 20.28
C PHE A 162 24.09 -4.45 19.17
N ARG A 163 25.37 -4.16 19.41
CA ARG A 163 26.10 -3.04 18.77
C ARG A 163 26.37 -3.19 17.28
N LEU A 164 26.24 -4.39 16.73
CA LEU A 164 26.81 -4.70 15.43
C LEU A 164 25.76 -4.84 14.31
N CYS A 165 24.47 -4.84 14.66
CA CYS A 165 23.33 -4.86 13.73
C CYS A 165 22.54 -3.53 13.70
N SER A 166 22.87 -2.58 14.58
CA SER A 166 22.07 -1.37 14.82
C SER A 166 21.91 -0.49 13.57
N GLY A 167 22.95 -0.34 12.74
CA GLY A 167 22.89 0.50 11.54
C GLY A 167 21.79 0.08 10.55
N TRP A 168 21.68 -1.21 10.25
CA TRP A 168 20.65 -1.73 9.35
C TRP A 168 19.24 -1.62 9.94
N LEU A 169 19.10 -1.81 11.26
CA LEU A 169 17.82 -1.65 11.94
C LEU A 169 17.38 -0.19 11.96
N VAL A 170 18.32 0.74 12.17
CA VAL A 170 18.06 2.19 12.09
C VAL A 170 17.68 2.58 10.67
N ALA A 171 18.42 2.12 9.66
CA ALA A 171 18.07 2.32 8.27
C ALA A 171 16.66 1.79 7.97
N GLY A 172 16.30 0.62 8.51
CA GLY A 172 14.95 0.06 8.39
C GLY A 172 13.87 0.99 8.93
N LEU A 173 14.05 1.52 10.14
CA LEU A 173 13.09 2.46 10.75
C LEU A 173 13.01 3.79 10.00
N VAL A 174 14.16 4.35 9.61
CA VAL A 174 14.23 5.61 8.84
C VAL A 174 13.53 5.46 7.50
N VAL A 175 13.91 4.46 6.70
CA VAL A 175 13.33 4.23 5.37
C VAL A 175 11.84 3.90 5.47
N GLY A 176 11.43 3.11 6.47
CA GLY A 176 10.01 2.82 6.70
C GLY A 176 9.21 4.08 7.02
N TYR A 177 9.73 4.95 7.88
CA TYR A 177 9.12 6.25 8.17
C TYR A 177 9.00 7.13 6.93
N LEU A 178 10.06 7.20 6.11
CA LEU A 178 10.09 8.06 4.93
C LEU A 178 9.05 7.67 3.87
N TRP A 179 8.72 6.38 3.73
CA TRP A 179 7.73 5.90 2.78
C TRP A 179 6.29 6.15 3.21
N ARG A 180 5.94 5.92 4.48
CA ARG A 180 4.54 6.03 4.93
C ARG A 180 4.44 6.36 6.41
N TRP A 181 4.76 7.59 6.76
CA TRP A 181 4.96 8.03 8.13
C TRP A 181 3.73 7.86 9.04
N GLU A 182 2.52 8.12 8.55
CA GLU A 182 1.29 7.96 9.34
C GLU A 182 1.07 6.50 9.74
N MET A 183 1.25 5.58 8.78
CA MET A 183 1.17 4.15 9.04
C MET A 183 2.29 3.69 9.96
N PHE A 184 3.51 4.23 9.78
CA PHE A 184 4.62 3.96 10.68
C PHE A 184 4.27 4.33 12.14
N LEU A 185 3.64 5.48 12.37
CA LEU A 185 3.20 5.87 13.71
C LEU A 185 2.12 4.95 14.26
N VAL A 186 1.07 4.65 13.48
CA VAL A 186 -0.02 3.76 13.90
C VAL A 186 0.51 2.37 14.27
N PHE A 187 1.43 1.81 13.49
CA PHE A 187 1.97 0.47 13.71
C PHE A 187 3.07 0.42 14.76
N SER A 188 3.51 1.57 15.30
CA SER A 188 4.45 1.60 16.42
C SER A 188 3.87 0.96 17.69
N VAL A 189 2.54 0.83 17.81
CA VAL A 189 1.89 0.05 18.88
C VAL A 189 2.38 -1.40 18.94
N PHE A 190 2.74 -2.00 17.79
CA PHE A 190 3.28 -3.36 17.73
C PHE A 190 4.70 -3.48 18.30
N ALA A 191 5.37 -2.37 18.63
CA ALA A 191 6.62 -2.39 19.38
C ALA A 191 6.41 -2.67 20.88
N ALA A 192 5.19 -2.57 21.40
CA ALA A 192 4.93 -2.72 22.84
C ALA A 192 5.43 -4.04 23.47
N PRO A 193 5.42 -5.21 22.78
CA PRO A 193 6.05 -6.42 23.30
C PRO A 193 7.53 -6.25 23.67
N LEU A 194 8.26 -5.35 23.01
CA LEU A 194 9.67 -5.06 23.34
C LEU A 194 9.83 -4.52 24.76
N LEU A 195 8.87 -3.71 25.22
CA LEU A 195 8.89 -3.09 26.55
C LEU A 195 8.81 -4.12 27.68
N LEU A 196 8.27 -5.31 27.42
CA LEU A 196 8.16 -6.39 28.39
C LEU A 196 9.50 -7.09 28.66
N PHE A 197 10.47 -6.95 27.76
CA PHE A 197 11.77 -7.64 27.82
C PHE A 197 12.96 -6.70 27.88
N VAL A 198 12.76 -5.39 27.73
CA VAL A 198 13.85 -4.40 27.74
C VAL A 198 14.38 -4.16 29.15
N THR A 199 15.70 -4.06 29.32
CA THR A 199 16.33 -3.64 30.58
C THR A 199 16.77 -2.17 30.54
N ARG A 200 17.04 -1.55 31.69
CA ARG A 200 17.60 -0.18 31.75
C ARG A 200 18.91 -0.04 30.96
N LYS A 201 19.74 -1.08 30.90
CA LYS A 201 20.99 -1.07 30.12
C LYS A 201 20.71 -1.04 28.63
N ASP A 202 19.66 -1.71 28.18
CA ASP A 202 19.26 -1.76 26.77
C ASP A 202 18.66 -0.44 26.33
N VAL A 203 17.79 0.17 27.15
CA VAL A 203 17.25 1.51 26.90
C VAL A 203 18.39 2.51 26.69
N ARG A 204 19.40 2.56 27.57
CA ARG A 204 20.54 3.46 27.44
C ARG A 204 21.29 3.31 26.11
N LYS A 205 21.37 2.09 25.55
CA LYS A 205 21.99 1.85 24.24
C LYS A 205 21.11 2.33 23.08
N CYS A 206 19.79 2.28 23.24
CA CYS A 206 18.84 2.73 22.25
C CYS A 206 18.62 4.25 22.28
N VAL A 207 18.88 4.94 23.40
CA VAL A 207 18.64 6.39 23.54
C VAL A 207 19.24 7.21 22.38
N PRO A 208 20.52 7.06 21.98
CA PRO A 208 21.06 7.85 20.87
C PRO A 208 20.34 7.60 19.55
N ILE A 209 19.91 6.36 19.30
CA ILE A 209 19.14 5.99 18.10
C ILE A 209 17.76 6.66 18.14
N LEU A 210 17.07 6.57 19.28
CA LEU A 210 15.74 7.17 19.46
C LEU A 210 15.81 8.70 19.32
N VAL A 211 16.83 9.34 19.91
CA VAL A 211 17.07 10.78 19.76
C VAL A 211 17.31 11.14 18.29
N GLY A 212 18.15 10.38 17.58
CA GLY A 212 18.38 10.61 16.15
C GLY A 212 17.11 10.47 15.30
N LEU A 213 16.28 9.46 15.57
CA LEU A 213 14.98 9.28 14.92
C LEU A 213 14.03 10.44 15.26
N CYS A 214 13.96 10.87 16.52
CA CYS A 214 13.14 12.01 16.93
C CYS A 214 13.59 13.31 16.24
N VAL A 215 14.89 13.55 16.12
CA VAL A 215 15.42 14.72 15.38
C VAL A 215 15.03 14.64 13.91
N LEU A 216 15.23 13.49 13.25
CA LEU A 216 14.81 13.30 11.85
C LEU A 216 13.31 13.58 11.67
N VAL A 217 12.46 12.97 12.50
CA VAL A 217 11.01 13.18 12.47
C VAL A 217 10.66 14.65 12.68
N THR A 218 11.33 15.31 13.63
CA THR A 218 11.08 16.73 13.92
C THR A 218 11.48 17.60 12.73
N VAL A 219 12.63 17.36 12.11
CA VAL A 219 13.09 18.11 10.93
C VAL A 219 12.15 17.90 9.75
N ASP A 220 11.82 16.65 9.43
CA ASP A 220 10.94 16.30 8.31
C ASP A 220 9.53 16.87 8.51
N ARG A 221 8.98 16.80 9.73
CA ARG A 221 7.66 17.38 10.04
C ARG A 221 7.66 18.89 10.12
N SER A 222 8.73 19.51 10.60
CA SER A 222 8.85 20.97 10.59
C SER A 222 8.93 21.50 9.17
N TRP A 223 9.68 20.81 8.29
CA TRP A 223 9.73 21.16 6.88
C TRP A 223 8.36 20.96 6.20
N GLU A 224 7.71 19.82 6.41
CA GLU A 224 6.36 19.59 5.89
C GLU A 224 5.39 20.67 6.36
N PHE A 225 5.39 21.02 7.64
CA PHE A 225 4.53 22.07 8.21
C PHE A 225 4.75 23.44 7.54
N VAL A 226 6.00 23.82 7.28
CA VAL A 226 6.32 25.07 6.57
C VAL A 226 5.86 25.00 5.12
N ALA A 227 6.12 23.89 4.42
CA ALA A 227 5.77 23.71 3.01
C ALA A 227 4.25 23.65 2.78
N THR A 228 3.51 23.07 3.71
CA THR A 228 2.04 22.91 3.67
C THR A 228 1.29 24.04 4.35
N GLY A 229 2.00 25.03 4.89
CA GLY A 229 1.42 26.18 5.57
C GLY A 229 0.58 27.09 4.65
N GLU A 230 0.67 26.92 3.33
CA GLU A 230 -0.09 27.71 2.36
C GLU A 230 -1.62 27.47 2.50
N PRO A 231 -2.46 28.52 2.36
CA PRO A 231 -3.91 28.39 2.46
C PRO A 231 -4.50 27.35 1.49
N GLN A 232 -3.91 27.21 0.30
CA GLN A 232 -4.39 26.27 -0.72
C GLN A 232 -4.21 24.81 -0.29
N TYR A 233 -3.06 24.48 0.30
CA TYR A 233 -2.79 23.13 0.77
C TYR A 233 -3.70 22.77 1.95
N ARG A 234 -3.94 23.70 2.89
CA ARG A 234 -4.86 23.46 4.01
C ARG A 234 -6.31 23.19 3.56
N GLN A 235 -6.80 23.92 2.55
CA GLN A 235 -8.10 23.65 1.93
C GLN A 235 -8.14 22.26 1.31
N TYR A 236 -7.07 21.89 0.61
CA TYR A 236 -6.93 20.55 0.05
C TYR A 236 -6.95 19.47 1.12
N GLU A 237 -6.18 19.61 2.21
CA GLU A 237 -6.12 18.62 3.29
C GLU A 237 -7.49 18.42 3.96
N SER A 238 -8.21 19.52 4.22
CA SER A 238 -9.56 19.47 4.81
C SER A 238 -10.54 18.74 3.88
N PHE A 239 -10.56 19.11 2.59
CA PHE A 239 -11.33 18.42 1.57
C PHE A 239 -10.96 16.93 1.48
N ASN A 240 -9.67 16.61 1.40
CA ASN A 240 -9.17 15.26 1.21
C ASN A 240 -9.55 14.32 2.37
N ARG A 241 -9.59 14.85 3.61
CA ARG A 241 -10.06 14.13 4.81
C ARG A 241 -11.55 13.78 4.71
N VAL A 242 -12.39 14.72 4.30
CA VAL A 242 -13.84 14.48 4.16
C VAL A 242 -14.10 13.52 3.00
N ARG A 243 -13.46 13.74 1.85
CA ARG A 243 -13.51 12.85 0.69
C ARG A 243 -13.03 11.44 1.02
N GLY A 244 -11.96 11.29 1.81
CA GLY A 244 -11.52 9.99 2.29
C GLY A 244 -12.59 9.25 3.09
N ARG A 245 -13.36 9.95 3.94
CA ARG A 245 -14.50 9.35 4.65
C ARG A 245 -15.62 8.92 3.70
N PHE A 246 -15.90 9.72 2.67
CA PHE A 246 -16.90 9.43 1.64
C PHE A 246 -16.61 8.16 0.85
N HIS A 247 -15.35 7.88 0.50
CA HIS A 247 -15.06 6.63 -0.23
C HIS A 247 -14.77 5.43 0.67
N ASP A 248 -14.11 5.65 1.82
CA ASP A 248 -13.56 4.53 2.60
C ASP A 248 -14.45 4.09 3.77
N ARG A 249 -15.50 4.85 4.14
CA ARG A 249 -16.34 4.52 5.30
C ARG A 249 -17.79 4.22 4.94
N ALA A 250 -18.48 3.58 5.89
CA ALA A 250 -19.87 3.18 5.75
C ALA A 250 -20.80 4.38 5.56
N GLU A 251 -20.48 5.53 6.16
CA GLU A 251 -21.26 6.76 6.00
C GLU A 251 -21.31 7.25 4.54
N GLY A 252 -20.37 6.85 3.70
CA GLY A 252 -20.36 7.20 2.29
C GLY A 252 -21.04 6.19 1.37
N GLN A 253 -21.34 4.99 1.87
CA GLN A 253 -21.91 3.90 1.07
C GLN A 253 -23.42 4.08 0.86
N GLN A 254 -23.93 3.48 -0.21
CA GLN A 254 -25.35 3.55 -0.55
C GLN A 254 -26.18 2.64 0.37
N HIS A 255 -27.26 3.19 0.93
CA HIS A 255 -28.29 2.48 1.69
C HIS A 255 -29.66 3.17 1.56
N ALA A 256 -30.66 2.70 2.29
CA ALA A 256 -32.03 3.21 2.20
C ALA A 256 -32.19 4.71 2.48
N GLY A 257 -31.29 5.30 3.27
CA GLY A 257 -31.28 6.73 3.63
C GLY A 257 -30.59 7.63 2.59
N THR A 258 -29.84 7.04 1.64
CA THR A 258 -29.05 7.80 0.67
C THR A 258 -29.86 8.76 -0.19
N PRO A 259 -31.07 8.42 -0.71
CA PRO A 259 -31.88 9.38 -1.47
C PRO A 259 -32.24 10.66 -0.71
N LYS A 260 -32.37 10.59 0.62
CA LYS A 260 -32.61 11.76 1.47
C LYS A 260 -31.35 12.61 1.60
N ALA A 261 -30.19 11.97 1.82
CA ALA A 261 -28.90 12.66 1.87
C ALA A 261 -28.56 13.36 0.54
N LEU A 262 -28.83 12.71 -0.60
CA LEU A 262 -28.62 13.30 -1.94
C LEU A 262 -29.47 14.54 -2.16
N ARG A 263 -30.76 14.49 -1.83
CA ARG A 263 -31.65 15.66 -1.92
C ARG A 263 -31.19 16.82 -1.04
N GLN A 264 -30.62 16.52 0.13
CA GLN A 264 -30.14 17.55 1.06
C GLN A 264 -28.96 18.34 0.49
N VAL A 265 -28.06 17.67 -0.26
CA VAL A 265 -26.88 18.32 -0.86
C VAL A 265 -27.10 18.73 -2.31
N GLY A 266 -28.32 18.53 -2.85
CA GLY A 266 -28.66 18.87 -4.22
C GLY A 266 -28.03 17.97 -5.27
N TRP A 267 -27.61 16.76 -4.92
CA TRP A 267 -27.03 15.79 -5.86
C TRP A 267 -28.08 14.89 -6.48
N SER A 268 -27.92 14.59 -7.77
CA SER A 268 -28.65 13.52 -8.43
C SER A 268 -28.09 12.14 -8.02
N GLU A 269 -28.82 11.06 -8.30
CA GLU A 269 -28.25 9.72 -8.16
C GLU A 269 -27.06 9.52 -9.11
N ASN A 270 -27.10 10.18 -10.28
CA ASN A 270 -26.02 10.12 -11.25
C ASN A 270 -24.76 10.82 -10.74
N ASP A 271 -24.90 11.98 -10.08
CA ASP A 271 -23.80 12.66 -9.38
C ASP A 271 -23.11 11.74 -8.38
N TYR A 272 -23.91 11.12 -7.51
CA TYR A 272 -23.38 10.18 -6.52
C TYR A 272 -22.61 9.03 -7.17
N ARG A 273 -23.13 8.46 -8.26
CA ARG A 273 -22.47 7.38 -8.98
C ARG A 273 -21.20 7.85 -9.69
N ALA A 274 -21.22 9.01 -10.32
CA ALA A 274 -20.04 9.62 -10.92
C ALA A 274 -18.94 9.83 -9.86
N TYR A 275 -19.28 10.46 -8.74
CA TYR A 275 -18.31 10.78 -7.70
C TYR A 275 -17.85 9.54 -6.94
N HIS A 276 -18.76 8.70 -6.44
CA HIS A 276 -18.47 7.58 -5.57
C HIS A 276 -18.01 6.32 -6.32
N GLU A 277 -18.69 5.94 -7.40
CA GLU A 277 -18.39 4.70 -8.14
C GLU A 277 -17.27 4.91 -9.16
N LEU A 278 -17.35 5.98 -9.97
CA LEU A 278 -16.37 6.25 -11.03
C LEU A 278 -15.20 7.13 -10.59
N TRP A 279 -15.20 7.65 -9.36
CA TRP A 279 -14.15 8.56 -8.89
C TRP A 279 -13.96 9.79 -9.80
N MET A 280 -15.05 10.27 -10.41
CA MET A 280 -15.11 11.46 -11.26
C MET A 280 -14.91 12.72 -10.40
N LEU A 281 -13.69 12.92 -9.93
CA LEU A 281 -13.26 14.04 -9.10
C LEU A 281 -12.40 14.99 -9.95
N TYR A 282 -13.04 15.56 -10.97
CA TYR A 282 -12.49 16.65 -11.79
C TYR A 282 -13.26 17.95 -11.56
N ASP A 283 -14.57 17.91 -11.32
CA ASP A 283 -15.34 19.13 -11.10
C ASP A 283 -15.29 19.54 -9.63
N GLU A 284 -14.32 20.40 -9.28
CA GLU A 284 -14.21 20.88 -7.91
C GLU A 284 -15.34 21.83 -7.49
N GLN A 285 -16.18 22.31 -8.41
CA GLN A 285 -17.32 23.15 -8.06
C GLN A 285 -18.53 22.31 -7.68
N ALA A 286 -18.75 21.19 -8.35
CA ALA A 286 -19.84 20.26 -8.05
C ALA A 286 -19.56 19.41 -6.79
N VAL A 287 -18.29 19.00 -6.58
CA VAL A 287 -17.87 18.23 -5.40
C VAL A 287 -17.13 19.13 -4.40
N THR A 288 -17.88 19.72 -3.48
CA THR A 288 -17.34 20.61 -2.44
C THR A 288 -17.10 19.88 -1.11
N GLU A 289 -16.22 20.43 -0.27
CA GLU A 289 -16.00 19.93 1.10
C GLU A 289 -17.29 19.97 1.92
N THR A 290 -18.02 21.08 1.85
CA THR A 290 -19.29 21.27 2.57
C THR A 290 -20.33 20.26 2.11
N GLY A 291 -20.51 20.08 0.79
CA GLY A 291 -21.46 19.12 0.24
C GLY A 291 -21.14 17.68 0.67
N LEU A 292 -19.87 17.28 0.62
CA LEU A 292 -19.46 15.96 1.11
C LEU A 292 -19.72 15.79 2.61
N HIS A 293 -19.43 16.82 3.42
CA HIS A 293 -19.64 16.76 4.86
C HIS A 293 -21.12 16.64 5.21
N GLU A 294 -21.97 17.47 4.59
CA GLU A 294 -23.43 17.42 4.78
C GLU A 294 -24.02 16.09 4.33
N PHE A 295 -23.57 15.56 3.19
CA PHE A 295 -23.95 14.23 2.73
C PHE A 295 -23.61 13.16 3.78
N LEU A 296 -22.37 13.17 4.30
CA LEU A 296 -21.91 12.18 5.27
C LEU A 296 -22.68 12.23 6.59
N VAL A 297 -23.03 13.43 7.06
CA VAL A 297 -23.84 13.58 8.27
C VAL A 297 -25.25 13.03 8.06
N ALA A 298 -25.88 13.38 6.92
CA ALA A 298 -27.23 12.94 6.60
C ALA A 298 -27.30 11.42 6.37
N ASN A 299 -26.37 10.87 5.58
CA ASN A 299 -26.31 9.45 5.25
C ASN A 299 -25.87 8.62 6.47
N GLY A 300 -24.86 9.09 7.22
CA GLY A 300 -24.32 8.40 8.39
C GLY A 300 -25.29 8.22 9.56
N SER A 301 -26.26 9.13 9.73
CA SER A 301 -27.27 9.00 10.78
C SER A 301 -28.23 7.82 10.62
N GLU A 302 -28.38 7.31 9.39
CA GLU A 302 -29.32 6.22 9.04
C GLU A 302 -28.57 4.97 8.54
N GLY A 303 -27.23 4.97 8.56
CA GLY A 303 -26.38 3.86 8.14
C GLY A 303 -26.21 2.77 9.20
N PRO A 304 -25.60 1.62 8.84
CA PRO A 304 -25.30 0.56 9.81
C PRO A 304 -24.31 1.08 10.86
N GLY A 305 -24.84 1.41 12.04
CA GLY A 305 -24.09 1.97 13.15
C GLY A 305 -23.03 1.01 13.72
N LEU A 306 -22.38 1.44 14.80
CA LEU A 306 -21.40 0.68 15.60
C LEU A 306 -21.96 -0.58 16.30
N GLY A 307 -23.16 -1.03 15.96
CA GLY A 307 -23.81 -2.19 16.56
C GLY A 307 -23.14 -3.52 16.18
N LEU A 308 -23.50 -4.57 16.92
CA LEU A 308 -23.02 -5.95 16.69
C LEU A 308 -23.18 -6.42 15.24
N SER A 309 -24.27 -6.04 14.56
CA SER A 309 -24.51 -6.35 13.15
C SER A 309 -23.44 -5.77 12.23
N GLY A 310 -23.05 -4.51 12.43
CA GLY A 310 -21.99 -3.85 11.66
C GLY A 310 -20.62 -4.48 11.90
N ILE A 311 -20.35 -4.98 13.11
CA ILE A 311 -19.12 -5.74 13.40
C ILE A 311 -19.11 -7.07 12.64
N VAL A 312 -20.21 -7.82 12.68
CA VAL A 312 -20.34 -9.12 11.99
C VAL A 312 -20.17 -8.96 10.49
N GLU A 313 -20.80 -7.94 9.89
CA GLU A 313 -20.67 -7.66 8.46
C GLU A 313 -19.23 -7.29 8.09
N ARG A 314 -18.54 -6.47 8.89
CA ARG A 314 -17.12 -6.16 8.68
C ARG A 314 -16.25 -7.41 8.76
N VAL A 315 -16.44 -8.26 9.76
CA VAL A 315 -15.70 -9.53 9.89
C VAL A 315 -15.95 -10.42 8.67
N LYS A 316 -17.21 -10.53 8.23
CA LYS A 316 -17.56 -11.29 7.02
C LYS A 316 -16.85 -10.74 5.78
N ASN A 317 -16.84 -9.42 5.60
CA ASN A 317 -16.15 -8.76 4.48
C ASN A 317 -14.63 -9.00 4.52
N ILE A 318 -14.03 -8.99 5.71
CA ILE A 318 -12.60 -9.29 5.89
C ILE A 318 -12.28 -10.74 5.54
N VAL A 319 -13.08 -11.68 6.05
CA VAL A 319 -12.91 -13.11 5.77
C VAL A 319 -13.09 -13.38 4.29
N GLN A 320 -14.10 -12.78 3.65
CA GLN A 320 -14.33 -12.92 2.22
C GLN A 320 -13.19 -12.30 1.39
N GLY A 321 -12.73 -11.09 1.75
CA GLY A 321 -11.62 -10.41 1.09
C GLY A 321 -10.27 -11.12 1.25
N ASN A 322 -10.10 -11.90 2.32
CA ASN A 322 -8.86 -12.63 2.63
C ASN A 322 -9.04 -14.16 2.57
N LYS A 323 -10.09 -14.67 1.91
CA LYS A 323 -10.47 -16.10 1.95
C LYS A 323 -9.39 -17.06 1.45
N MET A 324 -8.55 -16.61 0.51
CA MET A 324 -7.47 -17.43 -0.06
C MET A 324 -6.21 -17.46 0.81
N VAL A 325 -6.04 -16.48 1.68
CA VAL A 325 -4.78 -16.20 2.41
C VAL A 325 -4.90 -16.43 3.91
N LEU A 326 -6.11 -16.39 4.46
CA LEU A 326 -6.38 -16.67 5.87
C LEU A 326 -6.21 -18.16 6.23
N PRO A 327 -6.69 -19.15 5.43
CA PRO A 327 -6.49 -20.56 5.75
C PRO A 327 -5.02 -20.97 5.92
N PRO A 328 -4.08 -20.67 5.00
CA PRO A 328 -2.68 -21.03 5.19
C PRO A 328 -2.08 -20.38 6.44
N PHE A 329 -2.44 -19.14 6.75
CA PHE A 329 -2.01 -18.45 7.98
C PHE A 329 -2.46 -19.21 9.23
N VAL A 330 -3.74 -19.56 9.31
CA VAL A 330 -4.32 -20.28 10.45
C VAL A 330 -3.61 -21.61 10.66
N PHE A 331 -3.38 -22.38 9.61
CA PHE A 331 -2.68 -23.67 9.72
C PHE A 331 -1.23 -23.54 10.19
N VAL A 332 -0.51 -22.52 9.72
CA VAL A 332 0.85 -22.27 10.21
C VAL A 332 0.84 -21.82 11.67
N VAL A 333 -0.08 -20.94 12.06
CA VAL A 333 -0.24 -20.52 13.46
C VAL A 333 -0.54 -21.73 14.35
N LEU A 334 -1.46 -22.61 13.95
CA LEU A 334 -1.74 -23.85 14.68
C LEU A 334 -0.50 -24.75 14.80
N ALA A 335 0.29 -24.91 13.73
CA ALA A 335 1.55 -25.64 13.78
C ALA A 335 2.54 -25.02 14.78
N LEU A 336 2.69 -23.69 14.77
CA LEU A 336 3.56 -22.97 15.70
C LEU A 336 3.08 -23.06 17.16
N LEU A 337 1.77 -22.96 17.38
CA LEU A 337 1.13 -23.15 18.69
C LEU A 337 1.38 -24.56 19.23
N LEU A 338 1.33 -25.58 18.37
CA LEU A 338 1.65 -26.95 18.78
C LEU A 338 3.13 -27.11 19.13
N LEU A 339 4.02 -26.49 18.36
CA LEU A 339 5.47 -26.57 18.59
C LEU A 339 5.92 -25.84 19.85
N HIS A 340 5.30 -24.71 20.20
CA HIS A 340 5.76 -23.81 21.26
C HIS A 340 4.79 -23.66 22.44
N GLY A 341 3.52 -24.04 22.29
CA GLY A 341 2.49 -23.81 23.32
C GLY A 341 2.74 -24.57 24.61
N LEU A 342 3.34 -25.77 24.53
CA LEU A 342 3.73 -26.52 25.73
C LEU A 342 4.86 -25.80 26.49
N ASP A 343 5.82 -25.22 25.77
CA ASP A 343 6.89 -24.44 26.38
C ASP A 343 6.34 -23.20 27.09
N TRP A 344 5.32 -22.53 26.53
CA TRP A 344 4.64 -21.41 27.18
C TRP A 344 3.89 -21.82 28.45
N TRP A 345 3.24 -22.99 28.40
CA TRP A 345 2.54 -23.52 29.56
C TRP A 345 3.48 -23.92 30.69
N GLN A 346 4.69 -24.37 30.36
CA GLN A 346 5.72 -24.72 31.33
C GLN A 346 6.58 -23.54 31.79
N ALA A 347 6.44 -22.36 31.17
CA ALA A 347 7.14 -21.15 31.61
C ALA A 347 6.70 -20.74 33.02
N ASP A 348 7.60 -20.04 33.73
CA ASP A 348 7.28 -19.47 35.05
C ASP A 348 6.15 -18.43 34.94
N ASN A 349 5.51 -18.09 36.06
CA ASN A 349 4.34 -17.21 36.04
C ASN A 349 4.66 -15.81 35.49
N SER A 350 5.87 -15.29 35.73
CA SER A 350 6.29 -13.96 35.27
C SER A 350 6.50 -13.94 33.76
N GLU A 351 7.24 -14.92 33.23
CA GLU A 351 7.46 -15.12 31.80
C GLU A 351 6.13 -15.38 31.10
N ARG A 352 5.31 -16.32 31.60
CA ARG A 352 3.99 -16.63 31.04
C ARG A 352 3.11 -15.39 30.91
N TRP A 353 3.09 -14.51 31.92
CA TRP A 353 2.34 -13.27 31.85
C TRP A 353 2.86 -12.35 30.74
N ARG A 354 4.18 -12.21 30.59
CA ARG A 354 4.77 -11.44 29.48
C ARG A 354 4.40 -12.02 28.12
N ILE A 355 4.39 -13.36 27.98
CA ILE A 355 3.95 -14.05 26.77
C ILE A 355 2.49 -13.69 26.45
N VAL A 356 1.59 -13.86 27.43
CA VAL A 356 0.16 -13.58 27.26
C VAL A 356 -0.07 -12.13 26.87
N VAL A 357 0.55 -11.18 27.57
CA VAL A 357 0.42 -9.75 27.27
C VAL A 357 0.92 -9.43 25.86
N ALA A 358 2.07 -9.97 25.45
CA ALA A 358 2.59 -9.76 24.10
C ALA A 358 1.64 -10.29 23.02
N LEU A 359 1.08 -11.49 23.21
CA LEU A 359 0.09 -12.07 22.28
C LEU A 359 -1.21 -11.27 22.26
N CYS A 360 -1.68 -10.79 23.42
CA CYS A 360 -2.85 -9.93 23.52
C CYS A 360 -2.65 -8.62 22.77
N VAL A 361 -1.48 -7.98 22.88
CA VAL A 361 -1.17 -6.76 22.12
C VAL A 361 -1.25 -7.00 20.61
N VAL A 362 -0.64 -8.09 20.12
CA VAL A 362 -0.67 -8.42 18.68
C VAL A 362 -2.10 -8.73 18.23
N ALA A 363 -2.86 -9.50 19.02
CA ALA A 363 -4.24 -9.84 18.72
C ALA A 363 -5.16 -8.61 18.72
N LEU A 364 -5.13 -7.79 19.78
CA LEU A 364 -5.94 -6.58 19.89
C LEU A 364 -5.59 -5.55 18.81
N GLY A 365 -4.30 -5.34 18.54
CA GLY A 365 -3.85 -4.46 17.46
C GLY A 365 -4.35 -4.95 16.09
N THR A 366 -4.26 -6.26 15.83
CA THR A 366 -4.80 -6.86 14.60
C THR A 366 -6.31 -6.70 14.52
N CYS A 367 -7.05 -6.94 15.62
CA CYS A 367 -8.49 -6.73 15.68
C CYS A 367 -8.90 -5.28 15.42
N ALA A 368 -8.15 -4.30 15.96
CA ALA A 368 -8.40 -2.88 15.72
C ALA A 368 -8.18 -2.50 14.24
N ILE A 369 -7.14 -3.05 13.60
CA ILE A 369 -6.89 -2.83 12.17
C ILE A 369 -7.93 -3.57 11.31
N CYS A 370 -8.34 -4.77 11.73
CA CYS A 370 -9.46 -5.49 11.14
C CYS A 370 -10.71 -4.61 11.12
N TYR A 371 -11.02 -3.99 12.25
CA TYR A 371 -12.16 -3.10 12.38
C TYR A 371 -12.07 -1.87 11.44
N ALA A 372 -10.89 -1.29 11.29
CA ALA A 372 -10.66 -0.13 10.44
C ALA A 372 -10.63 -0.48 8.93
N ARG A 373 -9.61 -1.24 8.49
CA ARG A 373 -9.39 -1.62 7.08
C ARG A 373 -8.32 -2.71 6.96
N PHE A 374 -8.72 -3.96 6.66
CA PHE A 374 -7.80 -5.11 6.57
C PHE A 374 -7.49 -5.56 5.13
N VAL A 375 -6.82 -4.68 4.39
CA VAL A 375 -6.36 -4.97 3.03
C VAL A 375 -5.10 -5.85 3.02
N SER A 376 -4.89 -6.62 1.95
CA SER A 376 -3.76 -7.57 1.80
C SER A 376 -2.38 -6.96 2.08
N ARG A 377 -2.13 -5.75 1.58
CA ARG A 377 -0.89 -4.98 1.81
C ARG A 377 -0.60 -4.64 3.27
N VAL A 378 -1.59 -4.77 4.15
CA VAL A 378 -1.47 -4.59 5.61
C VAL A 378 -1.50 -5.94 6.34
N SER A 379 -2.42 -6.83 5.95
CA SER A 379 -2.60 -8.12 6.62
C SER A 379 -1.38 -9.03 6.47
N PHE A 380 -0.70 -9.01 5.32
CA PHE A 380 0.43 -9.90 5.06
C PHE A 380 1.65 -9.59 5.93
N PRO A 381 2.13 -8.33 6.03
CA PRO A 381 3.12 -7.95 7.04
C PRO A 381 2.73 -8.35 8.46
N LEU A 382 1.46 -8.17 8.86
CA LEU A 382 0.98 -8.53 10.19
C LEU A 382 0.97 -10.03 10.44
N PHE A 383 0.63 -10.85 9.45
CA PHE A 383 0.68 -12.30 9.54
C PHE A 383 2.12 -12.78 9.71
N VAL A 384 3.05 -12.26 8.92
CA VAL A 384 4.49 -12.52 9.04
C VAL A 384 4.99 -12.13 10.43
N TYR A 385 4.65 -10.93 10.90
CA TYR A 385 5.00 -10.45 12.23
C TYR A 385 4.43 -11.34 13.35
N GLY A 386 3.13 -11.64 13.31
CA GLY A 386 2.46 -12.48 14.31
C GLY A 386 3.07 -13.88 14.40
N MET A 387 3.32 -14.54 13.26
CA MET A 387 4.03 -15.83 13.22
C MET A 387 5.44 -15.72 13.82
N GLY A 388 6.16 -14.65 13.51
CA GLY A 388 7.47 -14.37 14.07
C GLY A 388 7.43 -14.18 15.59
N VAL A 389 6.49 -13.39 16.10
CA VAL A 389 6.31 -13.13 17.53
C VAL A 389 6.04 -14.44 18.28
N LEU A 390 5.17 -15.31 17.76
CA LEU A 390 4.91 -16.63 18.36
C LEU A 390 6.21 -17.43 18.52
N VAL A 391 7.03 -17.51 17.47
CA VAL A 391 8.31 -18.23 17.51
C VAL A 391 9.31 -17.60 18.47
N VAL A 392 9.49 -16.27 18.39
CA VAL A 392 10.48 -15.56 19.19
C VAL A 392 10.17 -15.64 20.68
N ILE A 393 8.90 -15.48 21.05
CA ILE A 393 8.48 -15.54 22.44
C ILE A 393 8.52 -16.99 22.96
N GLY A 394 8.21 -17.98 22.12
CA GLY A 394 8.35 -19.41 22.44
C GLY A 394 9.76 -19.94 22.60
N ARG A 395 10.77 -19.08 22.47
CA ARG A 395 12.16 -19.46 22.72
C ARG A 395 12.44 -19.65 24.21
N ARG A 396 12.46 -20.89 24.68
CA ARG A 396 13.01 -21.21 26.01
C ARG A 396 14.55 -21.13 25.98
N GLN A 397 15.17 -20.47 26.97
CA GLN A 397 16.60 -20.68 27.29
C GLN A 397 16.72 -22.12 27.83
N ARG A 398 16.91 -23.09 26.93
CA ARG A 398 16.74 -24.51 27.23
C ARG A 398 17.98 -25.07 27.95
N ASN A 399 17.81 -25.52 29.19
CA ASN A 399 18.57 -26.66 29.72
C ASN A 399 17.99 -27.93 29.06
N GLN A 400 18.77 -28.53 28.16
CA GLN A 400 18.46 -29.77 27.45
C GLN A 400 18.52 -30.93 28.43
N GLU A 401 17.44 -31.68 28.68
CA GLU A 401 17.56 -33.13 28.95
C GLU A 401 16.23 -33.89 29.02
N SER A 402 15.09 -33.29 29.38
CA SER A 402 13.98 -34.10 29.91
C SER A 402 12.75 -34.41 29.01
N ASP A 403 12.78 -34.35 27.66
CA ASP A 403 11.51 -34.45 26.90
C ASP A 403 11.53 -35.11 25.50
N VAL A 404 12.31 -36.17 25.29
CA VAL A 404 12.53 -36.72 23.92
C VAL A 404 11.33 -37.49 23.32
N ARG A 405 10.46 -38.14 24.12
CA ARG A 405 9.40 -39.03 23.59
C ARG A 405 8.07 -38.33 23.24
N ARG A 406 7.67 -37.28 23.96
CA ARG A 406 6.44 -36.51 23.68
C ARG A 406 6.60 -35.58 22.46
N VAL A 407 7.84 -35.27 22.10
CA VAL A 407 8.22 -34.34 21.03
C VAL A 407 7.91 -34.89 19.64
N ARG A 408 7.97 -36.21 19.40
CA ARG A 408 7.87 -36.75 18.03
C ARG A 408 6.46 -36.64 17.42
N SER A 409 5.40 -36.93 18.17
CA SER A 409 4.01 -36.84 17.67
C SER A 409 3.59 -35.39 17.40
N VAL A 410 3.98 -34.46 18.28
CA VAL A 410 3.74 -33.02 18.10
C VAL A 410 4.41 -32.50 16.82
N HIS A 411 5.65 -32.93 16.54
CA HIS A 411 6.36 -32.52 15.32
C HIS A 411 5.71 -33.09 14.05
N VAL A 412 5.14 -34.30 14.10
CA VAL A 412 4.41 -34.89 12.97
C VAL A 412 3.13 -34.11 12.69
N ILE A 413 2.32 -33.82 13.73
CA ILE A 413 1.07 -33.06 13.57
C ILE A 413 1.36 -31.63 13.09
N ALA A 414 2.37 -30.96 13.66
CA ALA A 414 2.81 -29.65 13.19
C ALA A 414 3.31 -29.70 11.74
N GLY A 415 4.01 -30.77 11.35
CA GLY A 415 4.41 -31.02 9.97
C GLY A 415 3.22 -31.15 9.02
N ILE A 416 2.18 -31.89 9.40
CA ILE A 416 0.94 -32.02 8.61
C ILE A 416 0.28 -30.65 8.43
N PHE A 417 0.09 -29.89 9.50
CA PHE A 417 -0.50 -28.56 9.41
C PHE A 417 0.33 -27.60 8.53
N ALA A 418 1.65 -27.65 8.66
CA ALA A 418 2.54 -26.86 7.83
C ALA A 418 2.44 -27.26 6.34
N LEU A 419 2.46 -28.56 6.03
CA LEU A 419 2.32 -29.05 4.66
C LEU A 419 0.97 -28.66 4.05
N THR A 420 -0.12 -28.75 4.82
CA THR A 420 -1.44 -28.27 4.38
C THR A 420 -1.43 -26.78 4.10
N GLY A 421 -0.85 -25.97 5.00
CA GLY A 421 -0.69 -24.53 4.79
C GLY A 421 0.11 -24.20 3.53
N ILE A 422 1.23 -24.90 3.30
CA ILE A 422 2.07 -24.75 2.10
C ILE A 422 1.30 -25.13 0.84
N GLY A 423 0.56 -26.25 0.86
CA GLY A 423 -0.26 -26.69 -0.28
C GLY A 423 -1.32 -25.66 -0.66
N LEU A 424 -2.03 -25.10 0.33
CA LEU A 424 -3.01 -24.03 0.10
C LEU A 424 -2.36 -22.77 -0.45
N ALA A 425 -1.21 -22.37 0.10
CA ALA A 425 -0.47 -21.22 -0.37
C ALA A 425 0.07 -21.40 -1.80
N ALA A 426 0.49 -22.61 -2.18
CA ALA A 426 0.91 -22.92 -3.54
C ALA A 426 -0.27 -22.85 -4.53
N THR A 427 -1.45 -23.33 -4.14
CA THR A 427 -2.67 -23.21 -4.94
C THR A 427 -3.04 -21.74 -5.16
N TRP A 428 -2.99 -20.94 -4.11
CA TRP A 428 -3.19 -19.49 -4.22
C TRP A 428 -2.15 -18.83 -5.14
N ALA A 429 -0.87 -19.12 -4.95
CA ALA A 429 0.19 -18.58 -5.80
C ALA A 429 -0.01 -18.95 -7.28
N ARG A 430 -0.47 -20.16 -7.60
CA ARG A 430 -0.79 -20.56 -8.98
C ARG A 430 -1.91 -19.72 -9.60
N VAL A 431 -2.99 -19.48 -8.86
CA VAL A 431 -4.10 -18.63 -9.32
C VAL A 431 -3.58 -17.22 -9.59
N ASP A 432 -2.79 -16.66 -8.67
CA ASP A 432 -2.30 -15.30 -8.82
C ASP A 432 -1.26 -15.15 -9.94
N LEU A 433 -0.38 -16.15 -10.13
CA LEU A 433 0.57 -16.21 -11.24
C LEU A 433 -0.12 -16.19 -12.61
N SER A 434 -1.28 -16.85 -12.72
CA SER A 434 -2.08 -16.82 -13.95
C SER A 434 -2.65 -15.42 -14.23
N ALA A 435 -3.09 -14.72 -13.18
CA ALA A 435 -3.56 -13.33 -13.27
C ALA A 435 -2.42 -12.36 -13.64
N LEU A 436 -1.23 -12.54 -13.07
CA LEU A 436 -0.05 -11.71 -13.42
C LEU A 436 0.33 -11.82 -14.90
N ARG A 437 0.20 -13.02 -15.49
CA ARG A 437 0.47 -13.19 -16.92
C ARG A 437 -0.55 -12.46 -17.78
N SER A 438 -1.83 -12.53 -17.44
CA SER A 438 -2.84 -11.75 -18.17
C SER A 438 -2.61 -10.26 -18.03
N GLU A 439 -2.21 -9.78 -16.84
CA GLU A 439 -1.88 -8.38 -16.60
C GLU A 439 -0.65 -7.90 -17.37
N GLY A 440 0.38 -8.74 -17.53
CA GLY A 440 1.51 -8.45 -18.40
C GLY A 440 1.07 -8.13 -19.84
N ASN A 441 0.14 -8.92 -20.38
CA ASN A 441 -0.44 -8.66 -21.70
C ASN A 441 -1.28 -7.37 -21.72
N GLN A 442 -2.02 -7.08 -20.65
CA GLN A 442 -2.78 -5.82 -20.51
C GLN A 442 -1.85 -4.60 -20.52
N ARG A 443 -0.69 -4.67 -19.85
CA ARG A 443 0.31 -3.59 -19.83
C ARG A 443 0.76 -3.25 -21.25
N MET A 444 1.16 -4.28 -21.99
CA MET A 444 1.63 -4.14 -23.36
C MET A 444 0.54 -3.59 -24.27
N LEU A 445 -0.72 -4.06 -24.09
CA LEU A 445 -1.86 -3.48 -24.79
C LEU A 445 -1.95 -1.98 -24.52
N ILE A 446 -1.97 -1.55 -23.26
CA ILE A 446 -2.11 -0.13 -22.90
C ILE A 446 -0.96 0.70 -23.48
N GLN A 447 0.28 0.25 -23.29
CA GLN A 447 1.45 0.99 -23.76
C GLN A 447 1.46 1.12 -25.29
N ASN A 448 1.32 0.01 -26.02
CA ASN A 448 1.33 0.01 -27.48
C ASN A 448 0.14 0.81 -28.05
N SER A 449 -1.02 0.73 -27.40
CA SER A 449 -2.22 1.48 -27.80
C SER A 449 -2.06 2.97 -27.59
N LEU A 450 -1.49 3.38 -26.45
CA LEU A 450 -1.21 4.78 -26.17
C LEU A 450 -0.15 5.32 -27.15
N GLU A 451 0.91 4.57 -27.42
CA GLU A 451 1.92 4.95 -28.41
C GLU A 451 1.34 5.07 -29.82
N SER A 452 0.48 4.13 -30.23
CA SER A 452 -0.24 4.21 -31.53
C SER A 452 -1.15 5.43 -31.58
N PHE A 453 -1.93 5.66 -30.52
CA PHE A 453 -2.82 6.81 -30.40
C PHE A 453 -2.05 8.13 -30.52
N LEU A 454 -0.92 8.27 -29.82
CA LEU A 454 -0.10 9.48 -29.87
C LEU A 454 0.54 9.72 -31.24
N LYS A 455 0.93 8.65 -31.97
CA LYS A 455 1.45 8.79 -33.35
C LYS A 455 0.38 9.22 -34.35
N GLU A 456 -0.86 8.82 -34.13
CA GLU A 456 -1.98 9.12 -35.02
C GLU A 456 -2.66 10.46 -34.71
N THR A 457 -2.51 10.98 -33.49
CA THR A 457 -3.18 12.19 -33.04
C THR A 457 -2.45 13.42 -33.56
N ALA A 458 -3.18 14.32 -34.21
CA ALA A 458 -2.62 15.55 -34.79
C ALA A 458 -2.20 16.60 -33.74
N SER A 459 -2.69 16.50 -32.50
CA SER A 459 -2.30 17.39 -31.40
C SER A 459 -0.89 17.05 -30.91
N GLU A 460 -0.05 18.07 -30.79
CA GLU A 460 1.33 17.95 -30.29
C GLU A 460 1.36 17.37 -28.87
N LYS A 461 0.34 17.66 -28.05
CA LYS A 461 0.15 17.11 -26.69
C LYS A 461 -1.34 17.00 -26.31
N PRO A 462 -2.02 15.87 -26.59
CA PRO A 462 -3.42 15.69 -26.21
C PRO A 462 -3.60 15.75 -24.69
N VAL A 463 -4.79 16.17 -24.25
CA VAL A 463 -5.20 16.17 -22.84
C VAL A 463 -6.09 14.95 -22.59
N LEU A 464 -5.76 14.12 -21.61
CA LEU A 464 -6.52 12.93 -21.26
C LEU A 464 -7.27 13.12 -19.94
N ILE A 465 -8.58 12.91 -19.99
CA ILE A 465 -9.48 12.83 -18.84
C ILE A 465 -9.87 11.36 -18.66
N GLN A 466 -9.55 10.77 -17.51
CA GLN A 466 -9.85 9.37 -17.24
C GLN A 466 -11.30 9.22 -16.80
N LEU A 467 -12.07 8.38 -17.50
CA LEU A 467 -13.48 8.13 -17.20
C LEU A 467 -13.70 7.32 -15.91
N ASP A 468 -12.69 6.53 -15.53
CA ASP A 468 -12.62 5.79 -14.26
C ASP A 468 -11.17 5.82 -13.75
N PRO A 469 -10.79 6.81 -12.92
CA PRO A 469 -9.48 6.87 -12.27
C PRO A 469 -9.19 5.66 -11.37
N GLY A 470 -10.21 4.91 -10.93
CA GLY A 470 -10.05 3.72 -10.11
C GLY A 470 -9.50 2.51 -10.87
N VAL A 471 -9.64 2.48 -12.20
CA VAL A 471 -9.25 1.35 -13.08
C VAL A 471 -8.25 1.81 -14.17
N ALA A 472 -7.71 3.01 -14.02
CA ALA A 472 -7.00 3.76 -15.04
C ALA A 472 -5.78 3.09 -15.72
N ILE A 473 -5.43 3.67 -16.88
CA ILE A 473 -4.14 3.52 -17.59
C ILE A 473 -2.94 3.56 -16.65
N MET A 474 -3.01 4.37 -15.59
CA MET A 474 -1.96 4.56 -14.59
C MET A 474 -1.66 3.28 -13.80
N HIS A 475 -2.63 2.37 -13.63
CA HIS A 475 -2.50 1.20 -12.74
C HIS A 475 -2.06 -0.05 -13.44
N VAL A 476 -2.71 -0.33 -14.57
CA VAL A 476 -2.45 -1.54 -15.33
C VAL A 476 -1.23 -1.34 -16.23
N GLY A 477 -0.91 -0.09 -16.58
CA GLY A 477 0.16 0.23 -17.50
C GLY A 477 1.58 0.30 -16.94
N CYS A 478 1.74 0.68 -15.67
CA CYS A 478 3.05 1.04 -15.11
C CYS A 478 3.69 -0.13 -14.33
N GLY A 479 4.82 -0.63 -14.84
CA GLY A 479 5.67 -1.58 -14.10
C GLY A 479 6.67 -0.84 -13.21
N PRO A 480 7.00 -1.35 -12.00
CA PRO A 480 7.99 -0.72 -11.12
C PRO A 480 9.38 -0.46 -11.72
N PHE A 481 9.75 -1.17 -12.79
CA PHE A 481 11.06 -1.02 -13.46
C PHE A 481 10.94 -0.50 -14.90
N GLN A 482 9.80 0.10 -15.25
CA GLN A 482 9.57 0.65 -16.58
C GLN A 482 9.08 2.08 -16.41
N GLU A 483 9.95 3.04 -16.71
CA GLU A 483 9.56 4.45 -16.77
C GLU A 483 8.89 4.74 -18.11
N ARG A 484 7.82 5.55 -18.09
CA ARG A 484 7.05 5.87 -19.29
C ARG A 484 7.42 7.24 -19.82
N LEU A 485 8.48 7.29 -20.62
CA LEU A 485 8.89 8.53 -21.29
C LEU A 485 7.85 9.01 -22.31
N THR A 486 7.07 8.09 -22.89
CA THR A 486 6.01 8.40 -23.87
C THR A 486 4.85 9.20 -23.28
N GLU A 487 4.72 9.28 -21.95
CA GLU A 487 3.68 10.08 -21.31
C GLU A 487 4.03 11.58 -21.23
N GLN A 488 5.28 12.01 -21.44
CA GLN A 488 5.61 13.46 -21.55
C GLN A 488 5.00 14.15 -22.78
N SER A 489 4.54 13.34 -23.75
CA SER A 489 3.86 13.75 -24.97
C SER A 489 2.35 13.87 -24.80
N VAL A 490 1.82 13.66 -23.60
CA VAL A 490 0.37 13.73 -23.30
C VAL A 490 0.18 14.38 -21.93
N ARG A 491 -0.95 15.05 -21.70
CA ARG A 491 -1.28 15.64 -20.40
C ARG A 491 -2.39 14.85 -19.73
N ILE A 492 -2.07 14.07 -18.71
CA ILE A 492 -3.04 13.26 -17.97
C ILE A 492 -3.53 14.06 -16.78
N VAL A 493 -4.78 14.52 -16.83
CA VAL A 493 -5.33 15.44 -15.83
C VAL A 493 -5.36 14.77 -14.45
N PRO A 494 -4.76 15.38 -13.41
CA PRO A 494 -4.80 14.82 -12.06
C PRO A 494 -6.24 14.69 -11.57
N SER A 495 -6.55 13.56 -10.92
CA SER A 495 -7.91 13.21 -10.50
C SER A 495 -7.93 12.48 -9.16
N GLY A 496 -9.13 12.08 -8.71
CA GLY A 496 -9.29 11.30 -7.49
C GLY A 496 -8.87 12.09 -6.25
N TRP A 497 -7.88 11.58 -5.51
CA TRP A 497 -7.34 12.26 -4.32
C TRP A 497 -6.52 13.52 -4.65
N ASN A 498 -6.15 13.77 -5.91
CA ASN A 498 -5.41 14.96 -6.31
C ASN A 498 -6.30 16.20 -6.49
N MET A 499 -7.62 16.03 -6.61
CA MET A 499 -8.53 17.15 -6.85
C MET A 499 -8.36 18.24 -5.78
N ARG A 500 -8.39 19.51 -6.19
CA ARG A 500 -8.14 20.71 -5.36
C ARG A 500 -6.72 20.85 -4.78
N SER A 501 -5.82 19.88 -4.96
CA SER A 501 -4.43 20.00 -4.52
C SER A 501 -3.68 21.11 -5.27
N PRO A 502 -2.55 21.62 -4.72
CA PRO A 502 -1.68 22.54 -5.45
C PRO A 502 -1.26 22.01 -6.83
N ARG A 503 -0.97 20.71 -6.94
CA ARG A 503 -0.65 20.06 -8.22
C ARG A 503 -1.80 20.16 -9.21
N TYR A 504 -3.02 19.86 -8.77
CA TYR A 504 -4.20 19.95 -9.62
C TYR A 504 -4.43 21.36 -10.15
N ARG A 505 -4.31 22.38 -9.29
CA ARG A 505 -4.43 23.79 -9.71
C ARG A 505 -3.30 24.21 -10.66
N ALA A 506 -2.08 23.76 -10.42
CA ALA A 506 -0.95 23.99 -11.33
C ALA A 506 -1.19 23.35 -12.70
N ALA A 507 -1.75 22.14 -12.75
CA ALA A 507 -2.14 21.46 -13.99
C ALA A 507 -3.21 22.25 -14.76
N LEU A 508 -4.28 22.69 -14.08
CA LEU A 508 -5.31 23.56 -14.68
C LEU A 508 -4.72 24.86 -15.24
N SER A 509 -3.84 25.52 -14.50
CA SER A 509 -3.16 26.73 -14.95
C SER A 509 -2.30 26.49 -16.20
N GLN A 510 -1.60 25.36 -16.29
CA GLN A 510 -0.83 24.98 -17.50
C GLN A 510 -1.73 24.66 -18.71
N LEU A 511 -2.97 24.21 -18.45
CA LEU A 511 -4.01 24.01 -19.46
C LEU A 511 -4.77 25.31 -19.79
N GLN A 512 -4.42 26.43 -19.16
CA GLN A 512 -5.05 27.73 -19.34
C GLN A 512 -6.55 27.72 -19.03
N VAL A 513 -6.94 26.98 -17.99
CA VAL A 513 -8.30 26.94 -17.44
C VAL A 513 -8.26 27.29 -15.95
N THR A 514 -9.30 27.93 -15.46
CA THR A 514 -9.39 28.38 -14.06
C THR A 514 -9.96 27.32 -13.12
N SER A 515 -10.71 26.36 -13.66
CA SER A 515 -11.35 25.29 -12.90
C SER A 515 -11.50 24.01 -13.71
N GLY A 516 -11.73 22.90 -13.01
CA GLY A 516 -12.08 21.61 -13.62
C GLY A 516 -13.43 21.64 -14.32
N GLN A 517 -14.38 22.41 -13.81
CA GLN A 517 -15.66 22.63 -14.50
C GLN A 517 -15.45 23.31 -15.87
N GLU A 518 -14.59 24.32 -15.93
CA GLU A 518 -14.22 24.98 -17.19
C GLU A 518 -13.49 24.02 -18.14
N LEU A 519 -12.59 23.17 -17.62
CA LEU A 519 -11.93 22.12 -18.41
C LEU A 519 -12.95 21.16 -19.02
N LEU A 520 -13.92 20.70 -18.24
CA LEU A 520 -14.97 19.79 -18.69
C LEU A 520 -15.89 20.45 -19.73
N ALA A 521 -16.28 21.71 -19.53
CA ALA A 521 -17.06 22.47 -20.51
C ALA A 521 -16.29 22.62 -21.83
N ARG A 522 -15.00 22.96 -21.76
CA ARG A 522 -14.12 23.10 -22.93
C ARG A 522 -13.93 21.76 -23.66
N ALA A 523 -13.85 20.65 -22.94
CA ALA A 523 -13.67 19.31 -23.51
C ALA A 523 -14.76 18.90 -24.50
N ALA A 524 -15.95 19.52 -24.47
CA ALA A 524 -17.02 19.27 -25.44
C ALA A 524 -16.82 19.97 -26.80
N SER A 525 -15.83 20.85 -26.90
CA SER A 525 -15.54 21.66 -28.10
C SER A 525 -14.08 21.60 -28.55
N ASP A 526 -13.18 21.21 -27.65
CA ASP A 526 -11.74 21.14 -27.92
C ASP A 526 -11.34 19.72 -28.34
N LEU A 527 -11.03 19.55 -29.62
CA LEU A 527 -10.64 18.27 -30.21
C LEU A 527 -9.31 17.72 -29.66
N SER A 528 -8.54 18.51 -28.91
CA SER A 528 -7.32 18.05 -28.25
C SER A 528 -7.59 17.33 -26.91
N VAL A 529 -8.81 17.39 -26.39
CA VAL A 529 -9.22 16.73 -25.14
C VAL A 529 -9.89 15.40 -25.45
N TYR A 530 -9.39 14.33 -24.84
CA TYR A 530 -9.91 12.98 -24.99
C TYR A 530 -10.29 12.39 -23.64
N PHE A 531 -11.41 11.71 -23.62
CA PHE A 531 -11.82 10.87 -22.50
C PHE A 531 -11.30 9.47 -22.71
N VAL A 532 -10.71 8.87 -21.68
CA VAL A 532 -10.08 7.56 -21.80
C VAL A 532 -10.61 6.59 -20.76
N LEU A 533 -10.92 5.38 -21.22
CA LEU A 533 -11.38 4.27 -20.39
C LEU A 533 -10.57 3.03 -20.71
N TYR A 534 -9.96 2.47 -19.67
CA TYR A 534 -9.48 1.09 -19.71
C TYR A 534 -10.59 0.19 -19.17
N ALA A 535 -11.06 -0.74 -19.99
CA ALA A 535 -12.15 -1.64 -19.67
C ALA A 535 -11.71 -3.10 -19.70
N ARG A 536 -12.07 -3.84 -18.66
CA ARG A 536 -11.87 -5.29 -18.53
C ARG A 536 -13.06 -6.04 -19.15
N PRO A 537 -12.93 -7.35 -19.43
CA PRO A 537 -13.99 -8.13 -20.08
C PRO A 537 -15.36 -8.09 -19.36
N TRP A 538 -15.36 -7.80 -18.06
CA TRP A 538 -16.55 -7.75 -17.21
C TRP A 538 -16.98 -6.32 -16.85
N ASP A 539 -16.32 -5.29 -17.37
CA ASP A 539 -16.70 -3.90 -17.11
C ASP A 539 -17.87 -3.47 -18.02
N ASP A 540 -18.85 -2.77 -17.45
CA ASP A 540 -20.01 -2.25 -18.16
C ASP A 540 -19.69 -0.88 -18.77
N VAL A 541 -18.99 -0.89 -19.91
CA VAL A 541 -18.64 0.33 -20.66
C VAL A 541 -19.86 1.20 -20.98
N PRO A 542 -21.00 0.66 -21.45
CA PRO A 542 -22.21 1.46 -21.67
C PRO A 542 -22.71 2.20 -20.42
N ARG A 543 -22.62 1.58 -19.23
CA ARG A 543 -22.95 2.23 -17.97
C ARG A 543 -22.03 3.40 -17.66
N VAL A 544 -20.70 3.21 -17.75
CA VAL A 544 -19.73 4.29 -17.49
C VAL A 544 -20.00 5.47 -18.42
N LYS A 545 -20.19 5.20 -19.71
CA LYS A 545 -20.52 6.19 -20.71
C LYS A 545 -21.81 6.95 -20.38
N ARG A 546 -22.88 6.23 -20.04
CA ARG A 546 -24.17 6.83 -19.68
C ARG A 546 -24.05 7.76 -18.47
N ILE A 547 -23.28 7.37 -17.44
CA ILE A 547 -23.08 8.22 -16.25
C ILE A 547 -22.45 9.55 -16.65
N TRP A 548 -21.42 9.53 -17.49
CA TRP A 548 -20.76 10.74 -17.98
C TRP A 548 -21.65 11.59 -18.91
N GLU A 549 -22.38 10.97 -19.84
CA GLU A 549 -23.31 11.69 -20.72
C GLU A 549 -24.43 12.37 -19.93
N THR A 550 -25.03 11.67 -18.96
CA THR A 550 -26.04 12.24 -18.07
C THR A 550 -25.46 13.36 -17.22
N TYR A 551 -24.24 13.21 -16.69
CA TYR A 551 -23.57 14.27 -15.94
C TYR A 551 -23.43 15.53 -16.80
N TYR A 552 -22.97 15.37 -18.05
CA TYR A 552 -22.83 16.50 -18.96
C TYR A 552 -24.18 17.16 -19.28
N GLN A 553 -25.23 16.36 -19.42
CA GLN A 553 -26.57 16.87 -19.64
C GLN A 553 -27.09 17.67 -18.43
N GLU A 554 -26.86 17.19 -17.20
CA GLU A 554 -27.32 17.82 -15.97
C GLU A 554 -26.56 19.13 -15.68
N HIS A 555 -25.24 19.16 -15.90
CA HIS A 555 -24.38 20.29 -15.50
C HIS A 555 -24.00 21.25 -16.63
N PHE A 556 -24.03 20.82 -17.89
CA PHE A 556 -23.68 21.64 -19.06
C PHE A 556 -24.79 21.73 -20.11
N GLY A 557 -25.95 21.09 -19.88
CA GLY A 557 -27.08 21.01 -20.84
C GLY A 557 -27.63 22.37 -21.28
N GLY A 558 -27.50 23.42 -20.46
CA GLY A 558 -27.88 24.79 -20.83
C GLY A 558 -27.09 25.37 -22.01
N VAL A 559 -25.94 24.79 -22.34
CA VAL A 559 -25.03 25.28 -23.40
C VAL A 559 -25.35 24.64 -24.77
N ALA A 560 -25.89 23.42 -24.80
CA ALA A 560 -26.10 22.62 -26.01
C ALA A 560 -27.55 22.17 -26.17
N LYS A 561 -28.26 22.65 -27.21
CA LYS A 561 -29.70 22.38 -27.42
C LYS A 561 -30.05 20.91 -27.71
N GLY A 562 -29.12 20.09 -28.22
CA GLY A 562 -29.36 18.68 -28.54
C GLY A 562 -28.72 17.68 -27.57
N GLY A 563 -28.08 18.16 -26.50
CA GLY A 563 -27.43 17.35 -25.46
C GLY A 563 -25.99 16.93 -25.76
N TYR A 564 -25.46 16.00 -24.97
CA TYR A 564 -24.05 15.58 -25.05
C TYR A 564 -23.90 14.09 -25.32
N ARG A 565 -22.86 13.72 -26.07
CA ARG A 565 -22.55 12.33 -26.39
C ARG A 565 -21.06 12.04 -26.36
N LEU A 566 -20.67 10.95 -25.72
CA LEU A 566 -19.30 10.42 -25.79
C LEU A 566 -19.14 9.59 -27.06
N GLU A 567 -18.47 10.12 -28.07
CA GLU A 567 -18.23 9.42 -29.33
C GLU A 567 -16.88 8.71 -29.31
N SER A 568 -16.87 7.43 -29.69
CA SER A 568 -15.65 6.62 -29.71
C SER A 568 -14.78 7.05 -30.89
N VAL A 569 -13.58 7.56 -30.60
CA VAL A 569 -12.60 7.98 -31.62
C VAL A 569 -11.68 6.81 -31.98
N ARG A 570 -11.25 6.05 -30.97
CA ARG A 570 -10.37 4.90 -31.12
C ARG A 570 -10.71 3.82 -30.10
N ARG A 571 -10.55 2.57 -30.54
CA ARG A 571 -10.70 1.37 -29.72
C ARG A 571 -9.56 0.43 -30.02
N PHE A 572 -8.83 0.07 -28.97
CA PHE A 572 -7.82 -0.97 -29.01
C PHE A 572 -8.31 -2.14 -28.16
N GLU A 573 -8.13 -3.36 -28.65
CA GLU A 573 -8.63 -4.56 -27.97
C GLU A 573 -7.62 -5.70 -28.05
N SER A 574 -7.41 -6.38 -26.93
CA SER A 574 -6.62 -7.62 -26.89
C SER A 574 -7.09 -8.50 -25.73
N ALA A 575 -7.35 -9.77 -26.01
CA ALA A 575 -7.79 -10.78 -25.03
C ALA A 575 -9.01 -10.33 -24.17
N GLY A 576 -9.96 -9.61 -24.77
CA GLY A 576 -11.16 -9.09 -24.10
C GLY A 576 -10.94 -7.83 -23.26
N TYR A 577 -9.72 -7.31 -23.18
CA TYR A 577 -9.42 -6.00 -22.58
C TYR A 577 -9.48 -4.92 -23.64
N GLN A 578 -9.97 -3.75 -23.28
CA GLN A 578 -10.18 -2.64 -24.19
C GLN A 578 -9.55 -1.35 -23.64
N LEU A 579 -8.90 -0.60 -24.52
CA LEU A 579 -8.54 0.80 -24.27
C LEU A 579 -9.32 1.66 -25.26
N LEU A 580 -10.18 2.51 -24.71
CA LEU A 580 -11.16 3.28 -25.46
C LEU A 580 -10.85 4.77 -25.29
N PHE A 581 -10.75 5.48 -26.40
CA PHE A 581 -10.61 6.93 -26.46
C PHE A 581 -11.89 7.51 -27.04
N PHE A 582 -12.46 8.47 -26.32
CA PHE A 582 -13.68 9.16 -26.69
C PHE A 582 -13.44 10.66 -26.80
N GLN A 583 -14.30 11.33 -27.55
CA GLN A 583 -14.48 12.78 -27.51
C GLN A 583 -15.89 13.07 -27.04
N MET A 584 -16.04 14.12 -26.24
CA MET A 584 -17.36 14.61 -25.87
C MET A 584 -17.85 15.55 -26.96
N ASN A 585 -19.00 15.25 -27.56
CA ASN A 585 -19.59 16.07 -28.61
C ASN A 585 -20.90 16.69 -28.13
N SER A 586 -21.03 18.00 -28.30
CA SER A 586 -22.30 18.72 -28.15
C SER A 586 -23.16 18.49 -29.39
N LEU A 587 -24.28 17.80 -29.24
CA LEU A 587 -25.27 17.59 -30.30
C LEU A 587 -26.00 18.93 -30.52
N GLY A 588 -25.75 19.58 -31.65
CA GLY A 588 -26.45 20.82 -32.04
C GLY A 588 -25.59 22.05 -32.28
N ASN A 589 -24.26 21.90 -32.32
CA ASN A 589 -23.35 22.89 -32.91
C ASN A 589 -22.91 22.47 -34.32
#